data_AF-A0A8T6NRN2-F1
#
_entry.id   AF-A0A8T6NRN2-F1
#
_cell.length_a   1.000
_cell.length_b   1.000
_cell.length_c   1.000
_cell.angle_alpha   90.00
_cell.angle_beta   90.00
_cell.angle_gamma   90.00
#
_symmetry.space_group_name_H-M   'P 1'
#
loop_
_entity.id
_entity.type
_entity.pdbx_description
1 polymer ?
#
loop_
_entity_poly.entity_id
_entity_poly.type
_entity_poly.pdbx_seq_one_letter_code
_entity_poly.pdbx_strand_id
1 'polypeptide(L)'
;MSFVVEQLPDKPVVIIRITDSFDWETETPRIIEEVASLMDGWTDRLIFRVTDFTQAEYKFGEVVQALGAETQGGPGSIADPRVRPIYVGGDDLIQLAAQSTNQTQYGKINVLYFATMDEAMTYIEAVLS
;
A
#
# COMPACT_ATOMS: atom_id res chain seq x y z
N MET A 1 -2.93 -16.71 8.29
CA MET A 1 -3.45 -15.34 8.08
C MET A 1 -2.82 -14.87 6.80
N SER A 2 -3.64 -14.38 5.90
CA SER A 2 -3.29 -14.01 4.53
C SER A 2 -2.67 -12.61 4.42
N PHE A 3 -2.93 -11.75 5.41
CA PHE A 3 -2.26 -10.46 5.58
C PHE A 3 -2.15 -10.06 7.06
N VAL A 4 -1.32 -9.05 7.34
CA VAL A 4 -1.21 -8.35 8.63
C VAL A 4 -1.13 -6.85 8.37
N VAL A 5 -1.90 -6.05 9.12
CA VAL A 5 -1.78 -4.58 9.15
C VAL A 5 -1.25 -4.16 10.51
N GLU A 6 -0.15 -3.40 10.53
CA GLU A 6 0.43 -2.87 11.76
C GLU A 6 0.81 -1.41 11.60
N GLN A 7 0.68 -0.65 12.68
CA GLN A 7 1.21 0.69 12.78
C GLN A 7 2.57 0.64 13.48
N LEU A 8 3.58 1.32 12.92
CA LEU A 8 4.83 1.49 13.65
C LEU A 8 4.65 2.43 14.85
N PRO A 9 5.18 2.08 16.04
CA PRO A 9 5.14 2.96 17.20
C PRO A 9 5.77 4.32 16.89
N ASP A 10 5.08 5.39 17.29
CA ASP A 10 5.54 6.79 17.20
C ASP A 10 5.87 7.31 15.78
N LYS A 11 5.60 6.53 14.73
CA LYS A 11 5.80 6.92 13.34
C LYS A 11 4.46 6.94 12.58
N PRO A 12 4.23 7.87 11.64
CA PRO A 12 3.02 7.88 10.81
C PRO A 12 3.15 6.86 9.67
N VAL A 13 3.43 5.60 10.03
CA VAL A 13 3.71 4.51 9.09
C VAL A 13 2.79 3.34 9.42
N VAL A 14 2.06 2.89 8.41
CA VAL A 14 1.26 1.66 8.44
C VAL A 14 1.91 0.67 7.48
N ILE A 15 2.22 -0.52 7.97
CA ILE A 15 2.78 -1.62 7.19
C ILE A 15 1.70 -2.67 7.00
N ILE A 16 1.54 -3.09 5.74
CA ILE A 16 0.65 -4.15 5.31
C ILE A 16 1.55 -5.25 4.76
N ARG A 17 1.56 -6.42 5.38
CA ARG A 17 2.28 -7.59 4.86
C ARG A 17 1.29 -8.54 4.24
N ILE A 18 1.47 -8.83 2.95
CA ILE A 18 0.64 -9.78 2.20
C ILE A 18 1.41 -11.10 2.08
N THR A 19 0.70 -12.20 2.23
CA THR A 19 1.25 -13.55 2.06
C THR A 19 0.60 -14.24 0.86
N ASP A 20 1.18 -15.36 0.46
CA ASP A 20 0.79 -16.27 -0.61
C ASP A 20 -0.66 -16.82 -0.51
N SER A 21 -1.32 -16.71 0.64
CA SER A 21 -2.74 -17.12 0.80
C SER A 21 -3.76 -15.99 0.58
N PHE A 22 -3.32 -14.83 0.08
CA PHE A 22 -4.15 -13.63 -0.04
C PHE A 22 -5.18 -13.68 -1.16
N ASP A 23 -6.44 -13.40 -0.81
CA ASP A 23 -7.54 -13.27 -1.76
C ASP A 23 -7.80 -11.79 -2.06
N TRP A 24 -7.33 -11.34 -3.23
CA TRP A 24 -7.35 -9.93 -3.64
C TRP A 24 -8.74 -9.32 -3.73
N GLU A 25 -9.78 -10.11 -3.99
CA GLU A 25 -11.14 -9.61 -4.12
C GLU A 25 -11.77 -9.37 -2.76
N THR A 26 -11.62 -10.33 -1.86
CA THR A 26 -12.32 -10.32 -0.56
C THR A 26 -11.51 -9.64 0.55
N GLU A 27 -10.18 -9.57 0.42
CA GLU A 27 -9.31 -9.07 1.48
C GLU A 27 -8.81 -7.65 1.27
N THR A 28 -8.75 -7.16 0.02
CA THR A 28 -8.41 -5.75 -0.26
C THR A 28 -9.35 -4.78 0.48
N PRO A 29 -10.69 -4.96 0.46
CA PRO A 29 -11.59 -4.11 1.24
C PRO A 29 -11.31 -4.16 2.74
N ARG A 30 -10.95 -5.33 3.27
CA ARG A 30 -10.63 -5.52 4.69
C ARG A 30 -9.34 -4.80 5.10
N ILE A 31 -8.31 -4.84 4.25
CA ILE A 31 -7.10 -4.04 4.45
C ILE A 31 -7.44 -2.55 4.50
N ILE A 32 -8.24 -2.06 3.55
CA ILE A 32 -8.62 -0.64 3.50
C ILE A 32 -9.34 -0.24 4.79
N GLU A 33 -10.28 -1.05 5.27
CA GLU A 33 -10.98 -0.83 6.54
C GLU A 33 -10.05 -0.86 7.76
N GLU A 34 -9.12 -1.81 7.84
CA GLU A 34 -8.16 -1.90 8.94
C GLU A 34 -7.20 -0.70 8.97
N VAL A 35 -6.69 -0.30 7.79
CA VAL A 35 -5.86 0.89 7.65
C VAL A 35 -6.65 2.14 8.04
N ALA A 36 -7.89 2.28 7.58
CA ALA A 36 -8.76 3.40 7.94
C ALA A 36 -8.96 3.51 9.46
N SER A 37 -9.17 2.37 10.13
CA SER A 37 -9.33 2.28 11.58
C SER A 37 -8.05 2.71 12.33
N LEU A 38 -6.88 2.25 11.88
CA LEU A 38 -5.59 2.68 12.46
C LEU A 38 -5.30 4.16 12.24
N MET A 39 -5.83 4.73 11.16
CA MET A 39 -5.71 6.15 10.83
C MET A 39 -6.77 7.02 11.49
N ASP A 40 -7.67 6.46 12.30
CA ASP A 40 -8.70 7.23 12.98
C ASP A 40 -8.07 8.27 13.93
N GLY A 41 -8.56 9.50 13.88
CA GLY A 41 -7.99 10.64 14.59
C GLY A 41 -6.71 11.23 13.97
N TRP A 42 -6.18 10.70 12.86
CA TRP A 42 -5.04 11.29 12.14
C TRP A 42 -5.52 12.19 11.00
N THR A 43 -6.01 13.38 11.35
CA THR A 43 -6.60 14.33 10.38
C THR A 43 -5.56 15.13 9.60
N ASP A 44 -4.44 15.47 10.23
CA ASP A 44 -3.47 16.45 9.70
C ASP A 44 -2.06 15.89 9.55
N ARG A 45 -1.94 14.57 9.34
CA ARG A 45 -0.65 13.88 9.19
C ARG A 45 -0.55 13.21 7.83
N LEU A 46 0.60 13.36 7.20
CA LEU A 46 1.00 12.52 6.07
C LEU A 46 1.29 11.11 6.60
N ILE A 47 0.72 10.09 5.96
CA ILE A 47 0.79 8.70 6.40
C ILE A 47 1.47 7.87 5.33
N PHE A 48 2.56 7.20 5.68
CA PHE A 48 3.20 6.25 4.78
C PHE A 48 2.48 4.91 4.90
N ARG A 49 1.83 4.47 3.82
CA ARG A 49 1.20 3.15 3.72
C ARG A 49 2.11 2.25 2.92
N VAL A 50 2.82 1.35 3.60
CA VAL A 50 3.76 0.41 3.00
C VAL A 50 3.06 -0.91 2.78
N THR A 51 2.87 -1.32 1.52
CA THR A 51 2.38 -2.65 1.16
C THR A 51 3.55 -3.52 0.74
N ASP A 52 3.81 -4.57 1.52
CA ASP A 52 4.89 -5.54 1.35
C ASP A 52 4.36 -6.80 0.65
N PHE A 53 4.83 -6.99 -0.58
CA PHE A 53 4.50 -8.10 -1.47
C PHE A 53 5.61 -9.17 -1.50
N THR A 54 6.65 -9.05 -0.68
CA THR A 54 7.84 -9.94 -0.76
C THR A 54 7.54 -11.42 -0.44
N GLN A 55 6.43 -11.69 0.24
CA GLN A 55 5.95 -13.04 0.57
C GLN A 55 4.64 -13.38 -0.15
N ALA A 56 4.18 -12.54 -1.08
CA ALA A 56 2.93 -12.75 -1.77
C ALA A 56 3.15 -13.49 -3.10
N GLU A 57 2.24 -14.41 -3.41
CA GLU A 57 2.07 -14.94 -4.76
C GLU A 57 0.86 -14.27 -5.40
N TYR A 58 1.01 -13.83 -6.64
CA TYR A 58 -0.06 -13.16 -7.37
C TYR A 58 0.12 -13.32 -8.88
N LYS A 59 -1.00 -13.15 -9.58
CA LYS A 59 -1.08 -13.12 -11.02
C LYS A 59 -1.37 -11.71 -11.49
N PHE A 60 -1.01 -11.44 -12.73
CA PHE A 60 -1.28 -10.15 -13.37
C PHE A 60 -2.74 -9.69 -13.22
N GLY A 61 -3.72 -10.58 -13.43
CA GLY A 61 -5.14 -10.24 -13.31
C GLY A 61 -5.56 -9.83 -11.91
N GLU A 62 -4.98 -10.45 -10.88
CA GLU A 62 -5.26 -10.15 -9.47
C GLU A 62 -4.72 -8.78 -9.08
N VAL A 63 -3.51 -8.44 -9.53
CA VAL A 63 -2.93 -7.10 -9.37
C VAL A 63 -3.80 -6.04 -10.04
N VAL A 64 -4.25 -6.27 -11.27
CA VAL A 64 -5.14 -5.34 -11.99
C VAL A 64 -6.48 -5.16 -11.26
N GLN A 65 -7.04 -6.23 -10.70
CA GLN A 65 -8.27 -6.17 -9.91
C GLN A 65 -8.07 -5.34 -8.64
N ALA A 66 -6.98 -5.58 -7.90
CA ALA A 66 -6.63 -4.84 -6.70
C ALA A 66 -6.46 -3.34 -6.97
N LEU A 67 -5.79 -2.97 -8.06
CA LEU A 67 -5.68 -1.58 -8.52
C LEU A 67 -7.05 -0.93 -8.73
N GLY A 68 -8.01 -1.67 -9.29
CA GLY A 68 -9.38 -1.19 -9.49
C GLY A 68 -10.14 -0.92 -8.19
N ALA A 69 -9.86 -1.65 -7.11
CA ALA A 69 -10.47 -1.43 -5.80
C ALA A 69 -9.79 -0.28 -5.05
N GLU A 70 -8.46 -0.29 -5.01
CA GLU A 70 -7.62 0.68 -4.30
C GLU A 70 -7.75 2.12 -4.85
N THR A 71 -8.06 2.27 -6.13
CA THR A 71 -8.19 3.58 -6.79
C THR A 71 -9.57 4.21 -6.68
N GLN A 72 -10.56 3.50 -6.10
CA GLN A 72 -11.91 4.04 -5.88
C GLN A 72 -11.95 5.13 -4.78
N GLY A 73 -10.91 5.24 -3.97
CA GLY A 73 -10.80 6.25 -2.93
C GLY A 73 -11.39 5.83 -1.59
N GLY A 74 -11.39 6.80 -0.67
CA GLY A 74 -11.88 6.63 0.70
C GLY A 74 -10.75 6.46 1.73
N PRO A 75 -11.07 6.60 3.02
CA PRO A 75 -10.10 6.45 4.10
C PRO A 75 -9.33 5.13 4.02
N GLY A 76 -8.01 5.18 4.16
CA GLY A 76 -7.15 3.99 4.21
C GLY A 76 -6.78 3.35 2.86
N SER A 77 -7.38 3.80 1.76
CA SER A 77 -6.99 3.43 0.39
C SER A 77 -5.71 4.15 -0.05
N ILE A 78 -5.07 3.68 -1.13
CA ILE A 78 -3.93 4.42 -1.74
C ILE A 78 -4.34 5.78 -2.35
N ALA A 79 -5.64 5.98 -2.59
CA ALA A 79 -6.21 7.23 -3.08
C ALA A 79 -6.61 8.21 -1.95
N ASP A 80 -6.47 7.82 -0.68
CA ASP A 80 -6.66 8.75 0.44
C ASP A 80 -5.63 9.89 0.35
N PRO A 81 -6.05 11.17 0.33
CA PRO A 81 -5.13 12.30 0.18
C PRO A 81 -4.11 12.43 1.33
N ARG A 82 -4.36 11.77 2.47
CA ARG A 82 -3.42 11.71 3.60
C ARG A 82 -2.34 10.65 3.41
N VAL A 83 -2.57 9.69 2.50
CA VAL A 83 -1.70 8.54 2.30
C VAL A 83 -0.65 8.83 1.23
N ARG A 84 0.61 8.51 1.56
CA ARG A 84 1.69 8.32 0.61
C ARG A 84 1.90 6.82 0.44
N PRO A 85 1.38 6.22 -0.63
CA PRO A 85 1.47 4.79 -0.83
C PRO A 85 2.87 4.37 -1.27
N ILE A 86 3.36 3.27 -0.71
CA ILE A 86 4.65 2.66 -1.00
C ILE A 86 4.44 1.16 -1.22
N TYR A 87 4.94 0.64 -2.34
CA TYR A 87 4.99 -0.80 -2.63
C TYR A 87 6.41 -1.32 -2.44
N VAL A 88 6.52 -2.50 -1.82
CA VAL A 88 7.78 -3.22 -1.60
C VAL A 88 7.66 -4.60 -2.22
N GLY A 89 8.55 -4.92 -3.16
CA GLY A 89 8.58 -6.22 -3.84
C GLY A 89 9.70 -6.27 -4.86
N GLY A 90 10.30 -7.45 -5.09
CA GLY A 90 11.51 -7.59 -5.92
C GLY A 90 11.26 -7.84 -7.41
N ASP A 91 10.00 -7.95 -7.83
CA ASP A 91 9.59 -8.36 -9.17
C ASP A 91 9.06 -7.20 -10.03
N ASP A 92 9.17 -7.40 -11.34
CA ASP A 92 8.76 -6.41 -12.34
C ASP A 92 7.26 -6.12 -12.34
N LEU A 93 6.42 -7.06 -11.85
CA LEU A 93 4.97 -6.91 -11.89
C LEU A 93 4.50 -5.89 -10.85
N ILE A 94 5.04 -5.92 -9.64
CA ILE A 94 4.74 -4.90 -8.61
C ILE A 94 5.28 -3.53 -9.02
N GLN A 95 6.47 -3.48 -9.63
CA GLN A 95 7.00 -2.23 -10.18
C GLN A 95 6.05 -1.66 -11.25
N LEU A 96 5.59 -2.50 -12.17
CA LEU A 96 4.63 -2.12 -13.21
C LEU A 96 3.30 -1.65 -12.61
N ALA A 97 2.82 -2.30 -11.56
CA ALA A 97 1.61 -1.90 -10.85
C ALA A 97 1.73 -0.48 -10.27
N ALA A 98 2.82 -0.20 -9.54
CA ALA A 98 3.11 1.12 -8.98
C ALA A 98 3.24 2.21 -10.07
N GLN A 99 3.84 1.89 -11.21
CA GLN A 99 3.91 2.83 -12.34
C GLN A 99 2.53 3.08 -12.97
N SER A 100 1.69 2.05 -13.00
CA SER A 100 0.37 2.11 -13.63
C SER A 100 -0.60 3.00 -12.86
N THR A 101 -0.50 3.09 -11.53
CA THR A 101 -1.37 3.97 -10.72
C THR A 101 -1.26 5.44 -11.09
N ASN A 102 -0.12 5.86 -11.65
CA ASN A 102 0.10 7.23 -12.10
C ASN A 102 -0.61 7.56 -13.43
N GLN A 103 -1.22 6.57 -14.09
CA GLN A 103 -2.01 6.80 -15.30
C GLN A 103 -3.36 7.45 -14.97
N THR A 104 -3.91 8.23 -15.90
CA THR A 104 -5.18 8.95 -15.73
C THR A 104 -6.34 8.03 -15.32
N GLN A 105 -6.39 6.80 -15.83
CA GLN A 105 -7.43 5.83 -15.54
C GLN A 105 -7.40 5.28 -14.10
N TYR A 106 -6.28 5.43 -13.40
CA TYR A 106 -6.07 4.96 -12.02
C TYR A 106 -5.89 6.14 -11.05
N GLY A 107 -6.36 7.33 -11.42
CA GLY A 107 -6.41 8.48 -10.53
C GLY A 107 -5.12 9.30 -10.42
N LYS A 108 -4.09 9.00 -11.22
CA LYS A 108 -2.77 9.67 -11.17
C LYS A 108 -2.13 9.62 -9.77
N ILE A 109 -2.25 8.47 -9.13
CA ILE A 109 -1.74 8.23 -7.78
C ILE A 109 -0.26 7.89 -7.90
N ASN A 110 0.57 8.66 -7.22
CA ASN A 110 2.00 8.42 -7.16
C ASN A 110 2.32 7.38 -6.08
N VAL A 111 2.40 6.11 -6.49
CA VAL A 111 2.87 5.01 -5.63
C VAL A 111 4.38 4.89 -5.78
N LEU A 112 5.09 5.03 -4.66
CA LEU A 112 6.53 4.78 -4.64
C LEU A 112 6.80 3.28 -4.65
N TYR A 113 7.88 2.87 -5.29
CA TYR A 113 8.28 1.47 -5.37
C TYR A 113 9.71 1.31 -4.87
N PHE A 114 9.93 0.29 -4.05
CA PHE A 114 11.24 -0.13 -3.59
C PHE A 114 11.37 -1.65 -3.71
N ALA A 115 12.57 -2.12 -4.00
CA ALA A 115 12.82 -3.55 -4.14
C ALA A 115 12.82 -4.25 -2.76
N THR A 116 13.16 -3.50 -1.70
CA THR A 116 13.29 -4.03 -0.34
C THR A 116 12.65 -3.12 0.71
N MET A 117 12.30 -3.72 1.86
CA MET A 117 11.77 -2.96 3.01
C MET A 117 12.80 -1.96 3.54
N ASP A 118 14.08 -2.32 3.56
CA ASP A 118 15.15 -1.45 4.06
C ASP A 118 15.27 -0.16 3.23
N GLU A 119 15.16 -0.25 1.91
CA GLU A 119 15.13 0.91 1.01
C GLU A 119 13.93 1.81 1.29
N ALA A 120 12.74 1.22 1.43
CA ALA A 120 11.52 1.96 1.75
C ALA A 120 11.64 2.68 3.11
N MET A 121 12.15 2.00 4.13
CA MET A 121 12.33 2.57 5.46
C MET A 121 13.38 3.68 5.46
N THR A 122 14.50 3.50 4.75
CA THR A 122 15.52 4.54 4.59
C THR A 122 14.93 5.81 3.97
N TYR A 123 14.11 5.66 2.93
CA TYR A 123 13.40 6.79 2.34
C TYR A 123 12.44 7.47 3.33
N ILE A 124 11.61 6.70 4.03
CA ILE A 124 10.65 7.23 5.00
C ILE A 124 11.36 8.03 6.09
N GLU A 125 12.47 7.50 6.62
CA GLU A 125 13.25 8.17 7.66
C GLU A 125 13.86 9.49 7.17
N ALA A 126 14.36 9.53 5.93
CA ALA A 126 14.88 10.75 5.32
C ALA A 126 13.80 11.82 5.07
N VAL A 127 12.52 11.42 4.93
CA VAL A 127 11.40 12.37 4.78
C VAL A 127 10.87 12.86 6.12
N LEU A 128 10.99 12.05 7.17
CA LEU A 128 10.52 12.40 8.53
C LEU A 128 11.53 13.24 9.34
N SER A 129 12.80 13.27 8.94
CA SER A 129 13.85 14.09 9.55
C SER A 129 13.74 15.57 9.20
#